data_AF-A0A3N7DM37-F1
#
_entry.id   AF-A0A3N7DM37-F1
#
_cell.length_a   1.000
_cell.length_b   1.000
_cell.length_c   1.000
_cell.angle_alpha   90.00
_cell.angle_beta   90.00
_cell.angle_gamma   90.00
#
_symmetry.space_group_name_H-M   'P 1'
#
loop_
_entity.id
_entity.type
_entity.pdbx_description
1 polymer ?
#
loop_
_entity_poly.entity_id
_entity_poly.type
_entity_poly.pdbx_seq_one_letter_code
_entity_poly.pdbx_strand_id
1 'polypeptide(L)'
;MSIHNKEATSKEIASCFPYLKNHCIYQYKDHLGNARISFARNSAGALEITDANDYYPFGMNHLKTGNAFFGNASYKNYKYNGKELQETGMYDYGARFYMPDLGRWGVVDPLAEKMTRHSPYNYAFNNPIRFIDPDGMEPDQAGPGNPKKTYPKYESVNYTT
;
A
#
# COMPACT_ATOMS: atom_id res chain seq x y z
N MET A 1 -20.10 -44.07 -4.38
CA MET A 1 -20.23 -42.77 -3.69
C MET A 1 -18.83 -42.20 -3.58
N SER A 2 -18.39 -41.43 -4.59
CA SER A 2 -17.02 -40.91 -4.65
C SER A 2 -17.07 -39.41 -4.36
N ILE A 3 -16.43 -39.02 -3.26
CA ILE A 3 -16.38 -37.66 -2.74
C ILE A 3 -15.31 -36.93 -3.55
N HIS A 4 -15.74 -36.06 -4.47
CA HIS A 4 -14.85 -35.12 -5.16
C HIS A 4 -14.56 -33.94 -4.23
N ASN A 5 -13.34 -33.89 -3.69
CA ASN A 5 -12.81 -32.70 -3.04
C ASN A 5 -12.54 -31.64 -4.11
N LYS A 6 -13.35 -30.58 -4.13
CA LYS A 6 -13.07 -29.38 -4.92
C LYS A 6 -12.01 -28.57 -4.17
N GLU A 7 -10.78 -28.59 -4.68
CA GLU A 7 -9.75 -27.66 -4.22
C GLU A 7 -10.16 -26.22 -4.61
N ALA A 8 -10.28 -25.37 -3.59
CA ALA A 8 -10.59 -23.96 -3.76
C ALA A 8 -9.37 -23.27 -4.37
N THR A 9 -9.54 -22.73 -5.58
CA THR A 9 -8.58 -21.83 -6.24
C THR A 9 -8.51 -20.51 -5.47
N SER A 10 -7.62 -20.39 -4.49
CA SER A 10 -7.23 -19.09 -3.93
C SER A 10 -6.25 -18.42 -4.88
N LYS A 11 -6.67 -17.32 -5.51
CA LYS A 11 -5.77 -16.40 -6.22
C LYS A 11 -4.77 -15.83 -5.20
N GLU A 12 -3.63 -16.49 -5.02
CA GLU A 12 -2.49 -15.93 -4.30
C GLU A 12 -1.89 -14.83 -5.17
N ILE A 13 -2.13 -13.58 -4.80
CA ILE A 13 -1.46 -12.42 -5.40
C ILE A 13 -0.05 -12.35 -4.80
N ALA A 14 0.82 -13.23 -5.28
CA ALA A 14 2.21 -13.30 -4.85
C ALA A 14 3.06 -12.40 -5.77
N SER A 15 3.50 -11.24 -5.28
CA SER A 15 4.39 -10.33 -6.03
C SER A 15 5.86 -10.61 -5.68
N CYS A 16 6.65 -11.18 -6.60
CA CYS A 16 8.10 -11.39 -6.43
C CYS A 16 8.88 -10.10 -6.71
N PHE A 17 9.70 -9.66 -5.75
CA PHE A 17 10.68 -8.59 -5.93
C PHE A 17 12.08 -9.19 -6.07
N PRO A 18 12.72 -9.14 -7.25
CA PRO A 18 14.07 -9.66 -7.43
C PRO A 18 15.09 -8.70 -6.81
N TYR A 19 15.51 -8.95 -5.58
CA TYR A 19 16.75 -8.38 -5.06
C TYR A 19 17.90 -9.26 -5.55
N LEU A 20 18.98 -8.64 -6.06
CA LEU A 20 20.18 -9.28 -6.62
C LEU A 20 20.43 -10.70 -6.07
N LYS A 21 20.37 -11.72 -6.96
CA LYS A 21 20.47 -13.18 -6.74
C LYS A 21 19.17 -13.89 -6.33
N ASN A 22 18.36 -14.31 -7.31
CA ASN A 22 17.40 -15.44 -7.25
C ASN A 22 16.58 -15.60 -5.95
N HIS A 23 16.26 -14.51 -5.26
CA HIS A 23 15.53 -14.53 -4.00
C HIS A 23 14.24 -13.76 -4.19
N CYS A 24 13.13 -14.49 -4.28
CA CYS A 24 11.80 -13.90 -4.33
C CYS A 24 11.28 -13.69 -2.91
N ILE A 25 10.89 -12.45 -2.61
CA ILE A 25 10.02 -12.14 -1.48
C ILE A 25 8.58 -12.29 -1.93
N TYR A 26 7.75 -12.95 -1.13
CA TYR A 26 6.31 -13.05 -1.32
C TYR A 26 5.59 -12.24 -0.24
N GLN A 27 4.44 -11.67 -0.58
CA GLN A 27 3.64 -10.85 0.33
C GLN A 27 2.21 -11.37 0.42
N TYR A 28 1.74 -11.58 1.65
CA TYR A 28 0.32 -11.75 1.95
C TYR A 28 -0.29 -10.38 2.20
N LYS A 29 -1.31 -10.02 1.40
CA LYS A 29 -1.98 -8.72 1.44
C LYS A 29 -3.42 -8.85 1.93
N ASP A 30 -3.89 -7.83 2.65
CA ASP A 30 -5.30 -7.75 3.05
C ASP A 30 -6.20 -7.18 1.92
N HIS A 31 -7.50 -6.98 2.23
CA HIS A 31 -8.49 -6.52 1.25
C HIS A 31 -8.23 -5.10 0.71
N LEU A 32 -7.42 -4.30 1.42
CA LEU A 32 -6.99 -2.96 1.01
C LEU A 32 -5.66 -2.96 0.27
N GLY A 33 -5.04 -4.15 0.13
CA GLY A 33 -3.71 -4.30 -0.46
C GLY A 33 -2.56 -4.01 0.50
N ASN A 34 -2.80 -3.91 1.81
CA ASN A 34 -1.73 -3.69 2.79
C ASN A 34 -0.87 -4.95 2.93
N ALA A 35 0.45 -4.80 2.92
CA ALA A 35 1.37 -5.93 3.13
C ALA A 35 1.37 -6.37 4.60
N ARG A 36 0.73 -7.50 4.93
CA ARG A 36 0.61 -8.02 6.30
C ARG A 36 1.77 -8.90 6.70
N ILE A 37 2.16 -9.83 5.81
CA ILE A 37 3.29 -10.72 6.03
C ILE A 37 4.14 -10.71 4.76
N SER A 38 5.45 -10.52 4.92
CA SER A 38 6.44 -10.81 3.87
C SER A 38 7.24 -12.04 4.27
N PHE A 39 7.48 -12.94 3.33
CA PHE A 39 8.21 -14.18 3.59
C PHE A 39 9.02 -14.61 2.37
N ALA A 40 10.06 -15.40 2.61
CA ALA A 40 10.93 -15.92 1.57
C ALA A 40 11.57 -17.25 1.98
N ARG A 41 12.27 -17.90 1.05
CA ARG A 41 13.10 -19.06 1.39
C ARG A 41 14.49 -18.60 1.77
N ASN A 42 14.96 -18.99 2.95
CA ASN A 42 16.33 -18.72 3.38
C ASN A 42 17.34 -19.57 2.59
N SER A 43 18.63 -19.37 2.85
CA SER A 43 19.71 -20.10 2.15
C SER A 43 19.68 -21.62 2.35
N ALA A 44 19.01 -22.11 3.39
CA ALA A 44 18.78 -23.53 3.65
C ALA A 44 17.51 -24.08 2.98
N GLY A 45 16.79 -23.24 2.22
CA GLY A 45 15.54 -23.59 1.54
C GLY A 45 14.30 -23.59 2.44
N ALA A 46 14.44 -23.25 3.72
CA ALA A 46 13.34 -23.18 4.68
C ALA A 46 12.56 -21.86 4.53
N LEU A 47 11.24 -21.91 4.81
CA LEU A 47 10.39 -20.73 4.79
C LEU A 47 10.69 -19.84 6.00
N GLU A 48 10.85 -18.54 5.77
CA GLU A 48 11.15 -17.55 6.81
C GLU A 48 10.26 -16.31 6.62
N ILE A 49 9.66 -15.83 7.71
CA ILE A 49 8.95 -14.54 7.74
C ILE A 49 10.00 -13.44 7.85
N THR A 50 10.01 -12.53 6.87
CA THR A 50 11.00 -11.46 6.77
C THR A 50 10.47 -10.09 7.21
N ASP A 51 9.14 -9.93 7.24
CA ASP A 51 8.44 -8.75 7.76
C ASP A 51 7.02 -9.11 8.19
N ALA A 52 6.51 -8.46 9.24
CA ALA A 52 5.15 -8.63 9.73
C ALA A 52 4.58 -7.28 10.17
N ASN A 53 3.45 -6.87 9.58
CA ASN A 53 2.85 -5.56 9.79
C ASN A 53 1.39 -5.69 10.18
N ASP A 54 1.01 -4.97 11.23
CA ASP A 54 -0.37 -4.65 11.53
C ASP A 54 -0.58 -3.15 11.37
N TYR A 55 -1.81 -2.73 11.06
CA TYR A 55 -2.12 -1.34 10.78
C TYR A 55 -3.33 -0.90 11.59
N TYR A 56 -3.23 0.30 12.16
CA TYR A 56 -4.41 1.07 12.55
C TYR A 56 -5.24 1.42 11.30
N PRO A 57 -6.53 1.77 11.43
CA PRO A 57 -7.40 2.02 10.27
C PRO A 57 -6.83 3.04 9.28
N PHE A 58 -6.16 4.08 9.78
CA PHE A 58 -5.53 5.14 8.99
C PHE A 58 -4.08 4.84 8.55
N GLY A 59 -3.62 3.60 8.68
CA GLY A 59 -2.37 3.16 8.07
C GLY A 59 -1.10 3.35 8.89
N MET A 60 -1.21 3.88 10.11
CA MET A 60 -0.10 3.84 11.06
C MET A 60 0.20 2.38 11.39
N ASN A 61 1.47 1.99 11.32
CA ASN A 61 1.89 0.63 11.62
C ASN A 61 1.83 0.37 13.13
N HIS A 62 1.24 -0.75 13.52
CA HIS A 62 1.22 -1.23 14.89
C HIS A 62 2.52 -1.98 15.17
N LEU A 63 3.42 -1.31 15.89
CA LEU A 63 4.69 -1.88 16.31
C LEU A 63 4.45 -2.96 17.37
N LYS A 64 4.63 -4.24 17.02
CA LYS A 64 4.55 -5.37 17.97
C LYS A 64 5.67 -5.36 19.00
N THR A 65 6.82 -4.81 18.62
CA THR A 65 7.99 -4.54 19.45
C THR A 65 8.54 -3.17 19.02
N GLY A 66 9.01 -2.38 19.98
CA GLY A 66 9.29 -0.96 19.82
C GLY A 66 10.24 -0.57 18.66
N ASN A 67 10.10 0.71 18.29
CA ASN A 67 10.68 1.47 17.17
C ASN A 67 10.07 1.20 15.79
N ALA A 68 9.59 2.27 15.15
CA ALA A 68 9.08 2.23 13.80
C ALA A 68 10.21 1.93 12.81
N PHE A 69 10.00 0.96 11.93
CA PHE A 69 10.94 0.62 10.87
C PHE A 69 10.84 1.67 9.75
N PHE A 70 11.74 2.64 9.78
CA PHE A 70 12.06 3.52 8.65
C PHE A 70 13.31 2.93 7.97
N GLY A 71 13.11 1.93 7.13
CA GLY A 71 14.19 1.18 6.50
C GLY A 71 14.71 1.86 5.23
N ASN A 72 16.03 1.81 5.05
CA ASN A 72 16.69 2.19 3.81
C ASN A 72 16.13 1.39 2.61
N ALA A 73 15.92 2.05 1.46
CA ALA A 73 15.32 1.57 0.20
C ALA A 73 15.21 0.03 0.05
N SER A 74 14.19 -0.55 0.67
CA SER A 74 13.98 -1.99 0.74
C SER A 74 12.54 -2.33 0.34
N TYR A 75 12.29 -3.57 -0.06
CA TYR A 75 10.94 -4.08 -0.29
C TYR A 75 10.04 -3.91 0.96
N LYS A 76 10.65 -3.79 2.15
CA LYS A 76 9.97 -3.53 3.42
C LYS A 76 9.29 -2.15 3.47
N ASN A 77 9.63 -1.22 2.57
CA ASN A 77 9.09 0.14 2.57
C ASN A 77 7.68 0.18 1.96
N TYR A 78 7.32 -0.79 1.11
CA TYR A 78 5.99 -0.89 0.52
C TYR A 78 5.02 -1.56 1.51
N LYS A 79 4.19 -0.75 2.17
CA LYS A 79 3.41 -1.16 3.34
C LYS A 79 1.89 -0.92 3.16
N TYR A 80 1.36 0.16 3.72
CA TYR A 80 -0.06 0.50 3.65
C TYR A 80 -0.48 0.89 2.22
N ASN A 81 -1.60 0.34 1.75
CA ASN A 81 -2.10 0.42 0.38
C ASN A 81 -1.07 0.09 -0.71
N GLY A 82 -0.01 -0.66 -0.36
CA GLY A 82 1.12 -0.91 -1.24
C GLY A 82 1.91 0.35 -1.62
N LYS A 83 1.80 1.42 -0.82
CA LYS A 83 2.54 2.67 -0.99
C LYS A 83 3.87 2.62 -0.25
N GLU A 84 4.83 3.35 -0.78
CA GLU A 84 6.16 3.45 -0.20
C GLU A 84 6.14 4.38 1.01
N LEU A 85 6.60 3.87 2.15
CA LEU A 85 6.85 4.64 3.35
C LEU A 85 8.23 5.31 3.24
N GLN A 86 8.23 6.64 3.24
CA GLN A 86 9.45 7.45 3.21
C GLN A 86 10.12 7.50 4.58
N GLU A 87 11.39 7.89 4.63
CA GLU A 87 12.17 8.06 5.88
C GLU A 87 11.54 9.10 6.82
N THR A 88 10.75 10.03 6.27
CA THR A 88 9.98 11.03 7.00
C THR A 88 8.74 10.47 7.72
N GLY A 89 8.43 9.18 7.52
CA GLY A 89 7.24 8.52 8.05
C GLY A 89 5.96 8.81 7.30
N MET A 90 6.04 9.49 6.15
CA MET A 90 4.92 9.73 5.26
C MET A 90 4.89 8.70 4.13
N TYR A 91 3.68 8.33 3.69
CA TYR A 91 3.51 7.49 2.51
C TYR A 91 3.48 8.32 1.23
N ASP A 92 4.23 7.88 0.21
CA ASP A 92 4.15 8.47 -1.13
C ASP A 92 2.99 7.86 -1.92
N TYR A 93 2.00 8.69 -2.23
CA TYR A 93 0.86 8.30 -3.05
C TYR A 93 1.01 8.68 -4.53
N GLY A 94 2.02 9.49 -4.87
CA GLY A 94 2.25 10.05 -6.20
C GLY A 94 1.98 11.55 -6.21
N ALA A 95 0.71 11.95 -6.12
CA ALA A 95 0.35 13.37 -6.12
C ALA A 95 0.56 14.05 -4.75
N ARG A 96 0.55 13.28 -3.65
CA ARG A 96 0.63 13.80 -2.28
C ARG A 96 1.35 12.84 -1.34
N PHE A 97 1.98 13.41 -0.31
CA PHE A 97 2.44 12.66 0.85
C PHE A 97 1.33 12.53 1.90
N TYR A 98 1.04 11.30 2.30
CA TYR A 98 0.05 10.96 3.31
C TYR A 98 0.71 10.80 4.69
N MET A 99 0.10 11.40 5.71
CA MET A 99 0.54 11.33 7.11
C MET A 99 -0.30 10.27 7.86
N PRO A 100 0.21 9.04 8.02
CA PRO A 100 -0.57 7.95 8.62
C PRO A 100 -0.80 8.11 10.13
N ASP A 101 0.06 8.86 10.81
CA ASP A 101 -0.03 9.22 12.23
C ASP A 101 -1.17 10.21 12.51
N LEU A 102 -1.42 11.15 11.59
CA LEU A 102 -2.53 12.11 11.67
C LEU A 102 -3.78 11.69 10.90
N GLY A 103 -3.67 10.72 9.99
CA GLY A 103 -4.78 10.26 9.15
C GLY A 103 -5.23 11.25 8.08
N ARG A 104 -4.29 12.05 7.52
CA ARG A 104 -4.59 13.12 6.56
C ARG A 104 -3.46 13.37 5.55
N TRP A 105 -3.74 14.15 4.52
CA TRP A 105 -2.71 14.64 3.61
C TRP A 105 -1.81 15.69 4.27
N GLY A 106 -0.52 15.68 3.91
CA GLY A 106 0.44 16.71 4.35
C GLY A 106 0.29 18.04 3.59
N VAL A 107 -0.41 18.04 2.45
CA VAL A 107 -0.65 19.22 1.61
C VAL A 107 -2.12 19.29 1.19
N VAL A 108 -2.53 20.46 0.68
CA VAL A 108 -3.88 20.71 0.17
C VAL A 108 -4.15 19.84 -1.06
N ASP A 109 -5.35 19.23 -1.13
CA ASP A 109 -5.83 18.47 -2.28
C ASP A 109 -5.90 19.33 -3.55
N PRO A 110 -5.21 18.96 -4.65
CA PRO A 110 -5.35 19.64 -5.94
C PRO A 110 -6.80 19.67 -6.48
N LEU A 111 -7.63 18.71 -6.05
CA LEU A 111 -9.03 18.56 -6.40
C LEU A 111 -9.98 18.96 -5.26
N ALA A 112 -9.51 19.73 -4.25
CA ALA A 112 -10.33 20.19 -3.13
C ALA A 112 -11.65 20.84 -3.57
N GLU A 113 -11.64 21.59 -4.67
CA GLU A 113 -12.82 22.24 -5.24
C GLU A 113 -13.90 21.26 -5.72
N LYS A 114 -13.52 20.03 -6.11
CA LYS A 114 -14.48 18.97 -6.46
C LYS A 114 -15.09 18.30 -5.23
N MET A 115 -14.45 18.44 -4.07
CA MET A 115 -14.79 17.76 -2.82
C MET A 115 -15.13 18.77 -1.71
N THR A 116 -15.96 19.78 -2.03
CA THR A 116 -16.28 20.90 -1.13
C THR A 116 -16.88 20.53 0.23
N ARG A 117 -17.41 19.30 0.36
CA ARG A 117 -17.97 18.76 1.61
C ARG A 117 -16.90 18.21 2.56
N HIS A 118 -15.66 18.08 2.11
CA HIS A 118 -14.55 17.53 2.87
C HIS A 118 -13.46 18.59 3.07
N SER A 119 -12.70 18.43 4.16
CA SER A 119 -11.48 19.22 4.34
C SER A 119 -10.54 19.01 3.16
N PRO A 120 -9.81 20.04 2.69
CA PRO A 120 -8.79 19.87 1.66
C PRO A 120 -7.64 18.93 2.04
N TYR A 121 -7.61 18.44 3.27
CA TYR A 121 -6.62 17.46 3.75
C TYR A 121 -7.24 16.08 4.04
N ASN A 122 -8.51 15.87 3.71
CA ASN A 122 -9.22 14.63 4.02
C ASN A 122 -8.62 13.42 3.30
N TYR A 123 -8.44 12.32 4.04
CA TYR A 123 -8.10 11.03 3.46
C TYR A 123 -9.32 10.11 3.41
N ALA A 124 -9.56 9.49 2.25
CA ALA A 124 -10.51 8.38 2.07
C ALA A 124 -11.92 8.63 2.65
N PHE A 125 -12.43 9.86 2.58
CA PHE A 125 -13.71 10.28 3.15
C PHE A 125 -13.87 9.94 4.65
N ASN A 126 -12.76 9.91 5.40
CA ASN A 126 -12.69 9.44 6.80
C ASN A 126 -13.19 7.99 6.99
N ASN A 127 -13.19 7.17 5.95
CA ASN A 127 -13.54 5.75 6.03
C ASN A 127 -12.51 4.89 5.26
N PRO A 128 -11.26 4.81 5.78
CA PRO A 128 -10.15 4.12 5.12
C PRO A 128 -10.28 2.59 5.12
N ILE A 129 -11.32 2.04 5.76
CA ILE A 129 -11.66 0.61 5.69
C ILE A 129 -12.43 0.29 4.40
N ARG A 130 -13.15 1.29 3.87
CA ARG A 130 -13.98 1.18 2.67
C ARG A 130 -13.37 1.87 1.46
N PHE A 131 -12.65 2.96 1.65
CA PHE A 131 -12.07 3.76 0.57
C PHE A 131 -10.55 3.82 0.67
N ILE A 132 -9.91 3.97 -0.48
CA ILE A 132 -8.48 4.23 -0.62
C ILE A 132 -8.30 5.38 -1.60
N ASP A 133 -7.21 6.13 -1.54
CA ASP A 133 -6.84 7.05 -2.62
C ASP A 133 -5.73 6.38 -3.45
N PRO A 134 -5.96 5.92 -4.68
CA PRO A 134 -4.96 5.12 -5.40
C PRO A 134 -3.73 5.90 -5.86
N ASP A 135 -3.81 7.22 -6.01
CA ASP A 135 -2.75 8.07 -6.59
C ASP A 135 -2.56 9.40 -5.86
N GLY A 136 -3.31 9.61 -4.79
CA GLY A 136 -3.30 10.85 -4.03
C GLY A 136 -4.08 11.96 -4.73
N MET A 137 -5.07 11.66 -5.59
CA MET A 137 -5.93 12.68 -6.19
C MET A 137 -7.40 12.54 -5.80
N GLU A 138 -7.96 11.33 -5.83
CA GLU A 138 -9.36 11.10 -5.53
C GLU A 138 -9.56 9.74 -4.84
N PRO A 139 -10.32 9.68 -3.72
CA PRO A 139 -10.71 8.42 -3.12
C PRO A 139 -11.58 7.54 -4.04
N ASP A 140 -11.30 6.25 -4.04
CA ASP A 140 -12.06 5.20 -4.69
C ASP A 140 -12.45 4.11 -3.68
N GLN A 141 -13.48 3.32 -3.98
CA GLN A 141 -13.84 2.17 -3.15
C GLN A 141 -12.69 1.15 -3.17
N ALA A 142 -12.43 0.53 -2.02
CA ALA A 142 -11.48 -0.56 -1.92
C ALA A 142 -12.13 -1.87 -2.39
N GLY A 143 -11.48 -2.59 -3.31
CA GLY A 143 -11.89 -3.95 -3.65
C GLY A 143 -11.32 -4.48 -4.97
N PRO A 144 -11.28 -5.81 -5.14
CA PRO A 144 -10.68 -6.48 -6.29
C PRO A 144 -11.45 -6.34 -7.62
N GLY A 145 -12.53 -5.56 -7.65
CA GLY A 145 -13.41 -5.37 -8.81
C GLY A 145 -13.45 -3.95 -9.36
N ASN A 146 -12.76 -2.99 -8.74
CA ASN A 146 -12.72 -1.64 -9.30
C ASN A 146 -11.70 -1.60 -10.44
N PRO A 147 -12.10 -1.26 -11.68
CA PRO A 147 -11.15 -0.94 -12.71
C PRO A 147 -10.34 0.22 -12.16
N LYS A 148 -9.02 0.03 -11.96
CA LYS A 148 -8.12 1.14 -11.61
C LYS A 148 -8.46 2.26 -12.56
N LYS A 149 -9.03 3.37 -12.07
CA LYS A 149 -9.15 4.58 -12.87
C LYS A 149 -7.72 4.87 -13.34
N THR A 150 -7.48 4.72 -14.63
CA THR A 150 -6.20 5.05 -15.24
C THR A 150 -6.21 6.56 -15.34
N TYR A 151 -5.72 7.20 -14.29
CA TYR A 151 -5.47 8.64 -14.35
C TYR A 151 -4.36 8.86 -15.38
N PRO A 152 -4.54 9.79 -16.33
CA PRO A 152 -3.50 10.10 -17.30
C PRO A 152 -2.25 10.49 -16.52
N LYS A 153 -1.14 9.77 -16.76
CA LYS A 153 0.17 10.18 -16.27
C LYS A 153 0.37 11.64 -16.69
N TYR A 154 0.80 12.50 -15.77
CA TYR A 154 1.22 13.85 -16.11
C TYR A 154 2.16 13.79 -17.31
N GLU A 155 1.72 14.31 -18.45
CA GLU A 155 2.60 14.54 -19.60
C GLU A 155 3.69 15.49 -19.13
N SER A 156 4.95 15.07 -19.28
CA SER A 156 6.10 15.89 -18.94
C SER A 156 6.01 17.21 -19.72
N VAL A 157 5.70 18.29 -19.01
CA VAL A 157 5.78 19.64 -19.57
C VAL A 157 7.25 19.92 -19.81
N ASN A 158 7.67 19.89 -21.08
CA ASN A 158 9.02 20.24 -21.47
C ASN A 158 9.23 21.73 -21.21
N TYR A 159 9.98 22.07 -20.16
CA TYR A 159 10.53 23.41 -20.02
C TYR A 159 11.71 23.52 -20.99
N THR A 160 11.50 24.20 -22.12
CA THR A 160 12.60 24.67 -22.97
C THR A 160 13.30 25.84 -22.26
N THR A 161 14.62 25.72 -22.14
CA THR A 161 15.54 26.78 -21.67
C THR A 161 15.62 27.91 -22.68
#